data_AF-A0A381KL15-F1
#
_entry.id   AF-A0A381KL15-F1
#
_cell.length_a   1.000
_cell.length_b   1.000
_cell.length_c   1.000
_cell.angle_alpha   90.00
_cell.angle_beta   90.00
_cell.angle_gamma   90.00
#
_symmetry.space_group_name_H-M   'P 1'
#
loop_
_entity.id
_entity.type
_entity.pdbx_description
1 polymer ?
#
loop_
_entity_poly.entity_id
_entity_poly.type
_entity_poly.pdbx_seq_one_letter_code
_entity_poly.pdbx_strand_id
1 'polypeptide(L)' 'MIYNYGFLDENTKKEIRRKILKAISIPGYQVPFGSRELPIAKGWGTGGLQLTLSLIGKNDVVKSN' A
#
# COMPACT_ATOMS: atom_id res chain seq x y z
N MET A 1 -15.65 11.52 8.63
CA MET A 1 -14.34 11.86 8.01
C MET A 1 -14.41 11.46 6.56
N ILE A 2 -13.94 12.31 5.64
CA ILE A 2 -14.09 12.09 4.19
C ILE A 2 -13.18 10.96 3.68
N TYR A 3 -12.14 10.58 4.44
CA TYR A 3 -11.18 9.53 4.07
C TYR A 3 -10.99 8.49 5.20
N ASN A 4 -10.66 7.26 4.80
CA ASN A 4 -10.21 6.20 5.69
C ASN A 4 -8.80 6.49 6.23
N TYR A 5 -8.43 5.88 7.36
CA TYR A 5 -7.06 5.94 7.86
C TYR A 5 -6.09 5.41 6.79
N GLY A 6 -5.01 6.13 6.49
CA GLY A 6 -4.13 5.75 5.38
C GLY A 6 -4.76 5.89 3.99
N PHE A 7 -5.78 6.74 3.81
CA PHE A 7 -6.44 7.11 2.54
C PHE A 7 -7.18 5.99 1.78
N LEU A 8 -6.65 4.78 1.76
CA LEU A 8 -7.21 3.61 1.08
C LEU A 8 -8.41 3.04 1.82
N ASP A 9 -9.39 2.53 1.08
CA ASP A 9 -10.48 1.74 1.65
C ASP A 9 -9.99 0.36 2.15
N GLU A 10 -10.76 -0.26 3.04
CA GLU A 10 -10.37 -1.52 3.68
C GLU A 10 -10.27 -2.70 2.70
N ASN A 11 -11.03 -2.71 1.61
CA ASN A 11 -10.93 -3.77 0.61
C ASN A 11 -9.62 -3.66 -0.17
N THR A 12 -9.23 -2.45 -0.56
CA THR A 12 -7.94 -2.19 -1.19
C THR A 12 -6.78 -2.59 -0.28
N LYS A 13 -6.81 -2.20 1.00
CA LYS A 13 -5.78 -2.63 1.97
C LYS A 13 -5.71 -4.14 2.11
N LYS A 14 -6.87 -4.82 2.19
CA LYS A 14 -6.96 -6.28 2.28
C LYS A 14 -6.35 -6.96 1.07
N GLU A 15 -6.61 -6.45 -0.14
CA GLU A 15 -5.99 -6.96 -1.37
C GLU A 15 -4.46 -6.80 -1.30
N ILE A 16 -3.97 -5.58 -1.06
CA ILE A 16 -2.53 -5.28 -1.02
C ILE A 16 -1.83 -6.16 0.02
N ARG A 17 -2.38 -6.30 1.23
CA ARG A 17 -1.83 -7.18 2.28
C ARG A 17 -1.73 -8.64 1.84
N ARG A 18 -2.74 -9.18 1.13
CA ARG A 18 -2.69 -10.55 0.57
C ARG A 18 -1.60 -10.69 -0.49
N LYS A 19 -1.39 -9.66 -1.31
CA LYS A 19 -0.34 -9.65 -2.33
C LYS A 19 1.05 -9.55 -1.71
N ILE A 20 1.21 -8.77 -0.64
CA ILE A 20 2.44 -8.73 0.18
C ILE A 20 2.74 -10.11 0.75
N LEU A 21 1.75 -10.80 1.35
CA LEU A 21 1.96 -12.16 1.86
C LEU A 21 2.41 -13.12 0.76
N LYS A 22 1.80 -13.07 -0.44
CA LYS A 22 2.23 -13.88 -1.59
C LYS A 22 3.67 -13.53 -2.02
N ALA A 23 4.05 -12.26 -1.98
CA ALA A 23 5.40 -11.82 -2.36
C ALA A 23 6.45 -12.33 -1.37
N ILE A 24 6.13 -12.33 -0.07
CA ILE A 24 6.99 -12.91 0.97
C ILE A 24 7.15 -14.43 0.76
N SER A 25 6.06 -15.13 0.40
CA SER A 25 6.10 -16.57 0.17
C SER A 25 6.84 -17.00 -1.11
N ILE A 26 7.11 -16.08 -2.03
CA ILE A 26 7.80 -16.37 -3.30
C ILE A 26 8.88 -15.31 -3.54
N PRO A 27 10.05 -15.43 -2.87
CA PRO A 27 11.11 -14.43 -2.96
C PRO A 27 11.54 -14.17 -4.40
N GLY A 28 11.64 -12.89 -4.79
CA GLY A 28 12.02 -12.46 -6.13
C GLY A 28 10.90 -12.44 -7.17
N TYR A 29 9.71 -13.00 -6.87
CA TYR A 29 8.57 -12.94 -7.78
C TYR A 29 7.80 -11.63 -7.64
N GLN A 30 7.62 -10.93 -8.77
CA GLN A 30 6.84 -9.70 -8.83
C GLN A 30 5.34 -10.01 -8.77
N VAL A 31 4.74 -9.87 -7.60
CA VAL A 31 3.30 -10.11 -7.42
C VAL A 31 2.49 -8.91 -7.92
N PRO A 32 1.64 -9.08 -8.95
CA PRO A 32 0.78 -7.99 -9.43
C PRO A 32 -0.35 -7.70 -8.43
N PHE A 33 -0.62 -6.41 -8.18
CA PHE A 33 -1.75 -5.93 -7.38
C PHE A 33 -2.46 -4.76 -8.08
N GLY A 34 -3.74 -4.55 -7.76
CA GLY A 34 -4.55 -3.48 -8.34
C GLY A 34 -4.17 -2.12 -7.77
N SER A 35 -3.32 -1.36 -8.49
CA SER A 35 -2.99 0.02 -8.11
C SER A 35 -4.25 0.90 -8.13
N ARG A 36 -4.42 1.73 -7.11
CA ARG A 36 -5.46 2.77 -7.05
C ARG A 36 -4.91 4.13 -7.47
N GLU A 37 -5.83 4.99 -7.90
CA GLU A 37 -5.55 6.41 -8.08
C GLU A 37 -5.26 7.03 -6.70
N LEU A 38 -4.18 7.80 -6.64
CA LEU A 38 -3.75 8.55 -5.48
C LEU A 38 -3.63 10.02 -5.88
N PRO A 39 -3.67 10.97 -4.93
CA PRO A 39 -3.49 12.39 -5.22
C PRO A 39 -2.02 12.75 -5.51
N ILE A 40 -1.31 11.91 -6.27
CA ILE A 40 0.05 12.09 -6.75
C ILE A 40 0.20 11.46 -8.15
N ALA A 41 1.12 11.98 -8.96
CA ALA A 41 1.31 11.49 -10.32
C ALA A 41 1.88 10.06 -10.35
N LYS A 42 1.48 9.28 -11.37
CA LYS A 42 2.10 7.99 -11.66
C LYS A 42 3.60 8.20 -11.93
N GLY A 43 4.42 7.27 -11.45
CA GLY A 43 5.89 7.40 -11.48
C GLY A 43 6.51 8.12 -10.28
N TRP A 44 5.71 8.78 -9.43
CA TRP A 44 6.20 9.50 -8.23
C TRP A 44 6.13 8.64 -6.96
N GLY A 45 6.43 7.34 -7.07
CA GLY A 45 6.42 6.44 -5.91
C GLY A 45 5.04 5.96 -5.44
N THR A 46 4.01 6.01 -6.30
CA THR A 46 2.63 5.57 -5.98
C THR A 46 2.55 4.14 -5.45
N GLY A 47 3.38 3.23 -5.95
CA GLY A 47 3.42 1.85 -5.47
C GLY A 47 3.90 1.73 -4.03
N GLY A 48 5.03 2.38 -3.72
CA GLY A 48 5.57 2.42 -2.36
C GLY A 48 4.60 3.08 -1.38
N LEU A 49 3.97 4.17 -1.78
CA LEU A 49 2.97 4.85 -0.97
C LEU A 49 1.76 3.94 -0.68
N GLN A 50 1.24 3.20 -1.66
CA GLN A 50 0.13 2.26 -1.44
C GLN A 50 0.48 1.13 -0.47
N LEU A 51 1.73 0.63 -0.52
CA LEU A 51 2.23 -0.36 0.45
C LEU A 51 2.27 0.24 1.86
N THR A 52 2.89 1.41 2.02
CA THR A 52 2.99 2.11 3.31
C THR A 52 1.61 2.38 3.90
N LEU A 53 0.70 2.95 3.11
CA LEU A 53 -0.68 3.26 3.51
C LEU A 53 -1.51 2.01 3.86
N SER A 54 -1.14 0.85 3.32
CA SER A 54 -1.78 -0.43 3.64
C SER A 54 -1.23 -1.09 4.90
N LEU A 55 -0.01 -0.76 5.31
CA LEU A 55 0.67 -1.39 6.46
C LEU A 55 0.66 -0.53 7.71
N ILE A 56 0.69 0.79 7.57
CA ILE A 56 0.82 1.73 8.68
C ILE A 56 -0.31 1.57 9.71
N GLY A 57 0.06 1.59 10.99
CA GLY A 57 -0.79 1.65 12.17
C GLY A 57 -0.71 3.01 12.86
N LYS A 58 -1.61 3.26 13.82
CA LYS A 58 -1.72 4.57 14.51
C LYS A 58 -0.50 4.94 15.36
N ASN A 59 0.33 3.95 15.71
CA ASN A 59 1.47 4.11 16.61
C ASN A 59 2.81 4.02 15.87
N ASP A 60 2.79 3.90 14.55
CA ASP A 60 4.00 3.78 13.76
C ASP A 60 4.65 5.16 13.55
N VAL A 61 5.98 5.17 13.54
CA VAL A 61 6.77 6.34 13.12
C VAL A 61 7.21 6.12 11.68
N VAL A 62 6.69 6.95 10.77
CA VAL A 62 7.08 6.90 9.36
C VAL A 62 8.31 7.75 9.14
N LYS A 63 9.35 7.14 8.58
CA LYS A 63 10.49 7.86 7.99
C LYS A 63 10.32 7.87 6.47
N SER A 64 10.26 9.06 5.89
CA SER A 64 10.45 9.28 4.46
C SER A 64 11.76 10.02 4.24
N ASN A 65 12.56 9.56 3.29
CA ASN A 65 13.80 10.24 2.88
C ASN A 65 13.51 11.37 1.90
#